data_AF-A0A850JTA1-F1
#
_entry.id   AF-A0A850JTA1-F1
#
_cell.length_a   1.000
_cell.length_b   1.000
_cell.length_c   1.000
_cell.angle_alpha   90.00
_cell.angle_beta   90.00
_cell.angle_gamma   90.00
#
_symmetry.space_group_name_H-M   'P 1'
#
loop_
_entity.id
_entity.type
_entity.pdbx_description
1 polymer ?
#
loop_
_entity_poly.entity_id
_entity_poly.type
_entity_poly.pdbx_seq_one_letter_code
_entity_poly.pdbx_strand_id
1 'polypeptide(L)'
;MRKKSFLSYEAKLIIAIVAILLLIFLPIPLFDNFIEIKNSLVLYYKENLAHFPIWLQLLPFVLPIIVIVLIKLIKKNRSKYVEDNFYNIKWTWTWHKDDIANLECFCPTCGESLYYDDTTSKFTLQVSKIDFICDKCQKVMGSIANENNKLNSSQLVKKEIQRLIYRKLAEDKNLTK
;
A
#
# COMPACT_ATOMS: atom_id res chain seq x y z
N MET A 1 28.51 -20.70 -7.39
CA MET A 1 27.09 -20.91 -7.00
C MET A 1 26.51 -22.05 -7.85
N ARG A 2 26.37 -23.26 -7.30
CA ARG A 2 25.94 -24.46 -8.05
C ARG A 2 24.43 -24.66 -7.87
N LYS A 3 23.63 -24.56 -8.94
CA LYS A 3 22.19 -24.86 -8.94
C LYS A 3 22.00 -26.30 -8.47
N LYS A 4 21.35 -26.51 -7.32
CA LYS A 4 20.85 -27.83 -6.92
C LYS A 4 19.81 -28.25 -7.97
N SER A 5 20.11 -29.30 -8.72
CA SER A 5 19.17 -29.91 -9.66
C SER A 5 18.00 -30.46 -8.85
N PHE A 6 16.81 -29.89 -9.05
CA PHE A 6 15.57 -30.48 -8.54
C PHE A 6 15.38 -31.84 -9.21
N LEU A 7 14.95 -32.85 -8.43
CA LEU A 7 14.61 -34.18 -8.94
C LEU A 7 13.75 -34.10 -10.21
N SER A 8 14.03 -34.98 -11.18
CA SER A 8 13.23 -35.14 -12.41
C SER A 8 11.74 -35.31 -12.08
N TYR A 9 10.86 -34.84 -12.96
CA TYR A 9 9.41 -34.88 -12.78
C TYR A 9 8.90 -36.30 -12.47
N GLU A 10 9.46 -37.30 -13.16
CA GLU A 10 9.15 -38.72 -12.95
C GLU A 10 9.47 -39.17 -11.52
N ALA A 11 10.58 -38.71 -10.95
CA ALA A 11 10.98 -39.07 -9.60
C ALA A 11 10.08 -38.43 -8.53
N LYS A 12 9.52 -37.23 -8.77
CA LYS A 12 8.50 -36.64 -7.89
C LYS A 12 7.19 -37.42 -7.93
N LEU A 13 6.81 -37.90 -9.11
CA LEU A 13 5.62 -38.72 -9.31
C LEU A 13 5.74 -40.05 -8.57
N ILE A 14 6.90 -40.72 -8.69
CA ILE A 14 7.19 -41.96 -7.97
C ILE A 14 7.18 -41.72 -6.46
N ILE A 15 7.81 -40.65 -5.95
CA ILE A 15 7.79 -40.33 -4.52
C ILE A 15 6.36 -40.06 -4.03
N ALA A 16 5.54 -39.36 -4.80
CA ALA A 16 4.15 -39.09 -4.44
C ALA A 16 3.31 -40.37 -4.40
N ILE A 17 3.47 -41.27 -5.39
CA ILE A 17 2.79 -42.57 -5.43
C ILE A 17 3.24 -43.45 -4.25
N VAL A 18 4.54 -43.50 -3.96
CA VAL A 18 5.09 -44.24 -2.81
C VAL A 18 4.59 -43.65 -1.49
N ALA A 19 4.48 -42.32 -1.37
CA ALA A 19 3.92 -41.67 -0.18
C ALA A 19 2.42 -41.97 0.00
N ILE A 20 1.63 -42.01 -1.08
CA ILE A 20 0.21 -42.39 -1.05
C ILE A 20 0.06 -43.86 -0.68
N LEU A 21 0.87 -44.75 -1.27
CA LEU A 21 0.88 -46.18 -0.91
C LEU A 21 1.31 -46.38 0.55
N LEU A 22 2.34 -45.67 1.02
CA LEU A 22 2.74 -45.70 2.43
C LEU A 22 1.61 -45.19 3.34
N LEU A 23 0.86 -44.15 2.94
CA LEU A 23 -0.30 -43.66 3.70
C LEU A 23 -1.45 -44.67 3.78
N ILE A 24 -1.62 -45.53 2.77
CA ILE A 24 -2.67 -46.56 2.73
C ILE A 24 -2.23 -47.83 3.47
N PHE A 25 -0.96 -48.22 3.36
CA PHE A 25 -0.42 -49.47 3.90
C PHE A 25 0.24 -49.32 5.29
N LEU A 26 0.61 -48.10 5.73
CA LEU A 26 0.94 -47.91 7.14
C LEU A 26 -0.34 -48.00 7.97
N PRO A 27 -0.32 -48.69 9.12
CA PRO A 27 -1.42 -48.70 10.07
C PRO A 27 -1.47 -47.38 10.86
N ILE A 28 -1.42 -46.24 10.17
CA ILE A 28 -1.73 -44.96 10.79
C ILE A 28 -3.26 -44.89 10.80
N PRO A 29 -3.91 -44.87 11.97
CA PRO A 29 -5.37 -44.79 12.06
C PRO A 29 -5.82 -43.36 11.75
N LEU A 30 -5.48 -42.84 10.56
CA LEU A 30 -5.88 -41.50 10.13
C LEU A 30 -7.38 -41.37 10.21
N PHE A 31 -8.11 -42.38 9.72
CA PHE A 31 -9.56 -42.39 9.71
C PHE A 31 -10.17 -42.39 11.12
N ASP A 32 -9.62 -43.19 12.04
CA ASP A 32 -10.12 -43.23 13.42
C ASP A 32 -9.79 -41.93 14.16
N ASN A 33 -8.60 -41.37 13.95
CA ASN A 33 -8.22 -40.05 14.47
C ASN A 33 -9.15 -38.95 13.91
N PHE A 34 -9.53 -39.01 12.63
CA PHE A 34 -10.50 -38.08 12.04
C PHE A 34 -11.89 -38.21 12.68
N ILE A 35 -12.33 -39.43 12.96
CA ILE A 35 -13.60 -39.70 13.63
C ILE A 35 -13.57 -39.19 15.07
N GLU A 36 -12.48 -39.42 15.80
CA GLU A 36 -12.29 -38.97 17.17
C GLU A 36 -12.27 -37.44 17.25
N ILE A 37 -11.53 -36.77 16.36
CA ILE A 37 -11.51 -35.31 16.24
C ILE A 37 -12.91 -34.77 15.93
N LYS A 38 -13.63 -35.38 14.97
CA LYS A 38 -15.00 -34.98 14.63
C LYS A 38 -15.93 -35.11 15.84
N ASN A 39 -15.87 -36.24 16.54
CA ASN A 39 -16.72 -36.50 17.70
C ASN A 39 -16.41 -35.54 18.85
N SER A 40 -15.12 -35.27 19.09
CA SER A 40 -14.66 -34.28 20.06
C SER A 40 -15.16 -32.87 19.73
N LEU A 41 -15.07 -32.44 18.47
CA LEU A 41 -15.60 -31.15 18.01
C LEU A 41 -17.13 -31.06 18.17
N VAL A 42 -17.85 -32.15 17.89
CA VAL A 42 -19.32 -32.21 18.06
C VAL A 42 -19.71 -32.14 19.54
N LEU A 43 -18.99 -32.85 20.43
CA LEU A 43 -19.18 -32.77 21.88
C LEU A 43 -18.92 -31.36 22.38
N TYR A 44 -17.78 -30.78 22.00
CA TYR A 44 -17.42 -29.41 22.35
C TYR A 44 -18.48 -28.39 21.88
N TYR A 45 -18.99 -28.54 20.65
CA TYR A 45 -20.06 -27.70 20.13
C TYR A 45 -21.36 -27.84 20.93
N LYS A 46 -21.77 -29.07 21.26
CA LYS A 46 -22.99 -29.32 22.04
C LYS A 46 -22.91 -28.76 23.45
N GLU A 47 -21.77 -28.90 24.12
CA GLU A 47 -21.59 -28.45 25.50
C GLU A 47 -21.44 -26.94 25.62
N ASN A 48 -20.71 -26.31 24.70
CA ASN A 48 -20.31 -24.91 24.86
C ASN A 48 -21.06 -23.93 23.95
N LEU A 49 -21.47 -24.36 22.75
CA LEU A 49 -21.89 -23.43 21.68
C LEU A 49 -23.36 -23.56 21.30
N ALA A 50 -23.96 -24.74 21.47
CA ALA A 50 -25.33 -25.03 21.04
C ALA A 50 -26.40 -24.20 21.78
N HIS A 51 -26.08 -23.66 22.96
CA HIS A 51 -27.00 -22.82 23.74
C HIS A 51 -27.08 -21.39 23.20
N PHE A 52 -26.13 -20.95 22.38
CA PHE A 52 -26.15 -19.62 21.79
C PHE A 52 -27.02 -19.58 20.53
N PRO A 53 -27.71 -18.46 20.27
CA PRO A 53 -28.48 -18.29 19.05
C PRO A 53 -27.58 -18.28 17.80
N ILE A 54 -28.11 -18.77 16.68
CA ILE A 54 -27.36 -18.99 15.42
C ILE A 54 -26.61 -17.74 14.96
N TRP A 55 -27.19 -16.54 15.13
CA TRP A 55 -26.54 -15.28 14.73
C TRP A 55 -25.23 -15.01 15.47
N LEU A 56 -25.14 -15.38 16.75
CA LEU A 56 -23.94 -15.21 17.58
C LEU A 56 -22.86 -16.22 17.20
N GLN A 57 -23.26 -17.43 16.80
CA GLN A 57 -22.35 -18.47 16.31
C GLN A 57 -21.68 -18.08 14.97
N LEU A 58 -22.36 -17.31 14.11
CA LEU A 58 -21.85 -16.86 12.82
C LEU A 58 -20.92 -15.64 12.92
N LEU A 59 -21.05 -14.85 13.99
CA LEU A 59 -20.30 -13.63 14.22
C LEU A 59 -18.76 -13.79 14.11
N PRO A 60 -18.11 -14.80 14.70
CA PRO A 60 -16.66 -15.00 14.57
C PRO A 60 -16.19 -15.28 13.12
N PHE A 61 -17.07 -15.78 12.25
CA PHE A 61 -16.77 -16.00 10.84
C PHE A 61 -17.01 -14.74 10.00
N VAL A 62 -18.05 -13.97 10.32
CA VAL A 62 -18.43 -12.77 9.57
C VAL A 62 -17.53 -11.57 9.88
N LEU A 63 -17.14 -11.37 11.15
CA LEU A 63 -16.27 -10.27 11.57
C LEU A 63 -14.95 -10.16 10.78
N PRO A 64 -14.13 -11.22 10.64
CA PRO A 64 -12.87 -11.11 9.91
C PRO A 64 -13.09 -10.77 8.44
N ILE A 65 -14.17 -11.27 7.82
CA ILE A 65 -14.52 -10.97 6.43
C ILE A 65 -14.84 -9.48 6.28
N ILE A 66 -15.66 -8.92 7.18
CA ILE A 66 -15.99 -7.49 7.19
C ILE A 66 -14.72 -6.64 7.33
N VAL A 67 -13.84 -6.99 8.27
CA VAL A 67 -12.57 -6.27 8.49
C VAL A 67 -11.70 -6.29 7.23
N ILE A 68 -11.55 -7.45 6.57
CA ILE A 68 -10.77 -7.57 5.33
C ILE A 68 -11.37 -6.71 4.21
N VAL A 69 -12.69 -6.71 4.06
CA VAL A 69 -13.39 -5.90 3.04
C VAL A 69 -13.20 -4.41 3.30
N LEU A 70 -13.34 -3.95 4.55
CA LEU A 70 -13.12 -2.55 4.94
C LEU A 70 -11.69 -2.09 4.64
N ILE A 71 -10.68 -2.89 5.00
CA ILE A 71 -9.27 -2.59 4.72
C ILE A 71 -9.04 -2.42 3.21
N LYS A 72 -9.60 -3.33 2.39
CA LYS A 72 -9.47 -3.26 0.92
C LYS A 72 -10.16 -2.03 0.33
N LEU A 73 -11.35 -1.69 0.81
CA LEU A 73 -12.10 -0.51 0.35
C LEU A 73 -11.35 0.79 0.67
N ILE A 74 -10.82 0.93 1.89
CA ILE A 74 -10.04 2.10 2.31
C ILE A 74 -8.77 2.23 1.44
N LYS A 75 -8.06 1.13 1.18
CA LYS A 75 -6.84 1.13 0.36
C LYS A 75 -7.11 1.51 -1.10
N LYS A 76 -8.20 1.01 -1.70
CA LYS A 76 -8.53 1.21 -3.12
C LYS A 76 -8.84 2.67 -3.48
N ASN A 77 -9.41 3.44 -2.55
CA ASN A 77 -9.91 4.78 -2.88
C ASN A 77 -8.81 5.85 -2.92
N ARG A 78 -7.72 5.68 -2.16
CA ARG A 78 -6.64 6.67 -2.08
C ARG A 78 -5.53 6.45 -3.11
N SER A 79 -5.25 5.19 -3.47
CA SER A 79 -4.13 4.84 -4.34
C SER A 79 -4.26 5.27 -5.81
N LYS A 80 -5.37 5.89 -6.22
CA LYS A 80 -5.57 6.30 -7.62
C LYS A 80 -5.07 7.71 -7.92
N TYR A 81 -5.07 8.60 -6.93
CA TYR A 81 -4.67 9.99 -7.11
C TYR A 81 -3.17 10.15 -6.78
N VAL A 82 -2.31 9.96 -7.78
CA VAL A 82 -0.85 9.75 -7.63
C VAL A 82 -0.05 10.80 -8.40
N GLU A 83 -0.69 11.53 -9.32
CA GLU A 83 -0.08 12.59 -10.11
C GLU A 83 -1.06 13.75 -10.30
N ASP A 84 -0.52 14.97 -10.35
CA ASP A 84 -1.28 16.19 -10.67
C ASP A 84 -0.33 17.34 -11.04
N ASN A 85 -0.88 18.40 -11.62
CA ASN A 85 -0.14 19.60 -12.00
C ASN A 85 -0.40 20.75 -11.02
N PHE A 86 0.65 21.22 -10.33
CA PHE A 86 0.60 22.37 -9.43
C PHE A 86 1.71 23.35 -9.79
N TYR A 87 1.41 24.66 -9.77
CA TYR A 87 2.36 25.72 -10.12
C TYR A 87 3.04 25.52 -11.49
N ASN A 88 2.29 24.98 -12.46
CA ASN A 88 2.80 24.64 -13.80
C ASN A 88 3.94 23.61 -13.80
N ILE A 89 4.01 22.78 -12.75
CA ILE A 89 4.96 21.68 -12.59
C ILE A 89 4.14 20.39 -12.47
N LYS A 90 4.62 19.31 -13.09
CA LYS A 90 4.02 18.00 -12.94
C LYS A 90 4.56 17.36 -11.65
N TRP A 91 3.67 17.00 -10.74
CA TRP A 91 4.02 16.34 -9.48
C TRP A 91 3.57 14.89 -9.52
N THR A 92 4.40 13.99 -8.99
CA THR A 92 4.04 12.61 -8.74
C THR A 92 4.37 12.25 -7.30
N TRP A 93 3.59 11.37 -6.71
CA TRP A 93 3.80 10.93 -5.34
C TRP A 93 3.26 9.53 -5.12
N THR A 94 3.72 8.87 -4.07
CA THR A 94 3.19 7.58 -3.63
C THR A 94 2.45 7.72 -2.32
N TRP A 95 1.42 6.90 -2.12
CA TRP A 95 0.70 6.85 -0.85
C TRP A 95 1.34 5.84 0.09
N HIS A 96 1.78 6.30 1.26
CA HIS A 96 2.18 5.43 2.36
C HIS A 96 1.23 5.61 3.53
N LYS A 97 0.30 4.65 3.71
CA LYS A 97 -0.80 4.73 4.68
C LYS A 97 -1.67 5.98 4.46
N ASP A 98 -1.54 6.96 5.35
CA ASP A 98 -2.29 8.21 5.35
C ASP A 98 -1.45 9.40 4.89
N ASP A 99 -0.17 9.19 4.58
CA ASP A 99 0.78 10.24 4.22
C ASP A 99 1.33 10.11 2.80
N ILE A 100 1.79 11.25 2.29
CA ILE A 100 2.46 11.38 1.00
C ILE A 100 3.94 11.04 1.16
N ALA A 101 4.40 10.09 0.34
CA ALA A 101 5.78 9.63 0.26
C ALA A 101 6.32 9.76 -1.17
N ASN A 102 7.64 9.87 -1.31
CA ASN A 102 8.34 9.97 -2.60
C ASN A 102 7.72 11.05 -3.51
N LEU A 103 7.62 12.27 -2.99
CA LEU A 103 7.15 13.41 -3.77
C LEU A 103 8.23 13.83 -4.74
N GLU A 104 7.95 13.75 -6.03
CA GLU A 104 8.85 14.08 -7.11
C GLU A 104 8.22 15.13 -8.03
N CYS A 105 9.05 15.96 -8.65
CA CYS A 105 8.62 17.00 -9.58
C CYS A 105 9.28 16.83 -10.94
N PHE A 106 8.50 17.00 -11.99
CA PHE A 106 8.87 16.77 -13.37
C PHE A 106 8.52 17.98 -14.23
N CYS A 107 9.36 18.23 -15.22
CA CYS A 107 9.12 19.24 -16.23
C CYS A 107 7.93 18.82 -17.11
N PRO A 108 6.86 19.64 -17.22
CA PRO A 108 5.72 19.32 -18.10
C PRO A 108 6.09 19.26 -19.58
N THR A 109 7.17 19.94 -19.99
CA THR A 109 7.57 20.04 -21.40
C THR A 109 8.45 18.87 -21.84
N CYS A 110 9.40 18.45 -21.00
CA CYS A 110 10.41 17.46 -21.39
C CYS A 110 10.38 16.16 -20.58
N GLY A 111 9.61 16.11 -19.49
CA GLY A 111 9.48 14.94 -18.62
C GLY A 111 10.67 14.67 -17.69
N GLU A 112 11.69 15.53 -17.69
CA GLU A 112 12.88 15.39 -16.83
C GLU A 112 12.57 15.77 -15.38
N SER A 113 13.25 15.15 -14.41
CA SER A 113 13.14 15.55 -12.99
C SER A 113 13.65 16.97 -12.79
N LEU A 114 12.90 17.77 -12.03
CA LEU A 114 13.31 19.12 -11.67
C LEU A 114 14.12 19.09 -10.38
N TYR A 115 15.15 19.93 -10.32
CA TYR A 115 15.77 20.29 -9.04
C TYR A 115 15.27 21.68 -8.63
N TYR A 116 15.28 21.94 -7.33
CA TYR A 116 14.96 23.26 -6.80
C TYR A 116 16.22 23.93 -6.29
N ASP A 117 16.37 25.22 -6.58
CA ASP A 117 17.49 26.01 -6.12
C ASP A 117 17.17 26.60 -4.73
N ASP A 118 17.91 26.12 -3.73
CA ASP A 118 17.83 26.57 -2.34
C ASP A 118 18.79 27.72 -2.02
N THR A 119 19.57 28.18 -3.01
CA THR A 119 20.45 29.31 -2.80
C THR A 119 19.61 30.56 -2.61
N THR A 120 19.49 30.99 -1.34
CA THR A 120 18.89 32.26 -1.01
C THR A 120 19.69 33.34 -1.73
N SER A 121 19.06 33.97 -2.74
CA SER A 121 19.69 35.09 -3.42
C SER A 121 20.09 36.13 -2.37
N LYS A 122 21.39 36.46 -2.27
CA LYS A 122 21.91 37.52 -1.39
C LYS A 122 21.35 38.92 -1.71
N PHE A 123 20.51 39.03 -2.73
CA PHE A 123 19.77 40.24 -3.07
C PHE A 123 18.55 40.36 -2.16
N THR A 124 18.40 41.54 -1.57
CA THR A 124 17.35 41.99 -0.66
C THR A 124 15.94 41.91 -1.26
N LEU A 125 15.42 40.71 -1.50
CA LEU A 125 14.01 40.48 -1.78
C LEU A 125 13.29 40.28 -0.45
N GLN A 126 12.20 41.03 -0.22
CA GLN A 126 11.38 40.95 1.00
C GLN A 126 10.75 39.56 1.23
N VAL A 127 10.68 38.71 0.19
CA VAL A 127 10.15 37.35 0.24
C VAL A 127 11.13 36.43 -0.48
N SER A 128 11.68 35.45 0.22
CA SER A 128 12.49 34.41 -0.41
C SER A 128 11.58 33.50 -1.24
N LYS A 129 12.07 32.95 -2.35
CA LYS A 129 11.31 32.04 -3.22
C LYS A 129 12.18 30.84 -3.57
N ILE A 130 11.53 29.71 -3.80
CA ILE A 130 12.14 28.45 -4.23
C ILE A 130 11.78 28.28 -5.71
N ASP A 131 12.79 28.38 -6.58
CA ASP A 131 12.63 28.25 -8.02
C ASP A 131 12.91 26.80 -8.44
N PHE A 132 12.03 26.21 -9.26
CA PHE A 132 12.20 24.88 -9.83
C PHE A 132 12.78 25.00 -11.23
N ILE A 133 13.96 24.44 -11.44
CA ILE A 133 14.73 24.59 -12.67
C ILE A 133 14.82 23.24 -13.38
N CYS A 134 14.63 23.28 -14.69
CA CYS A 134 14.83 22.12 -15.55
C CYS A 134 16.21 22.20 -16.21
N ASP A 135 17.08 21.20 -16.00
CA ASP A 135 18.41 21.14 -16.63
C ASP A 135 18.33 21.11 -18.16
N LYS A 136 17.37 20.35 -18.70
CA LYS A 136 17.22 20.16 -20.15
C LYS A 136 16.63 21.38 -20.85
N CYS A 137 15.70 22.09 -20.21
CA CYS A 137 15.08 23.29 -20.77
C CYS A 137 15.79 24.58 -20.36
N GLN A 138 16.74 24.51 -19.41
CA GLN A 138 17.46 25.64 -18.81
C GLN A 138 16.54 26.81 -18.44
N LYS A 139 15.36 26.49 -17.92
CA LYS A 139 14.30 27.45 -17.62
C LYS A 139 13.69 27.14 -16.25
N VAL A 140 13.30 28.22 -15.55
CA VAL A 140 12.46 28.14 -14.36
C VAL A 140 11.05 27.73 -14.77
N MET A 141 10.60 26.57 -14.29
CA MET A 141 9.29 26.01 -14.62
C MET A 141 8.19 26.53 -13.69
N GLY A 142 8.54 26.85 -12.46
CA GLY A 142 7.65 27.44 -11.46
C GLY A 142 8.41 27.88 -10.21
N SER A 143 7.73 28.64 -9.36
CA SER A 143 8.30 29.16 -8.11
C SER A 143 7.30 29.02 -6.98
N ILE A 144 7.78 28.67 -5.79
CA ILE A 144 6.98 28.63 -4.55
C ILE A 144 7.53 29.69 -3.60
N ALA A 145 6.65 30.49 -2.98
CA ALA A 145 7.07 31.47 -2.00
C ALA A 145 7.61 30.77 -0.74
N ASN A 146 8.77 31.21 -0.27
CA ASN A 146 9.36 30.78 0.99
C ASN A 146 9.09 31.87 2.04
N GLU A 147 7.92 31.79 2.66
CA GLU A 147 7.53 32.74 3.71
C GLU A 147 8.23 32.46 5.05
N ASN A 148 8.85 31.28 5.20
CA ASN A 148 9.36 30.80 6.48
C ASN A 148 10.82 30.32 6.39
N ASN A 149 11.73 31.27 6.63
CA ASN A 149 13.18 31.03 6.65
C ASN A 149 13.66 30.01 7.72
N LYS A 150 12.79 29.51 8.61
CA LYS A 150 13.16 28.49 9.63
C LYS A 150 13.04 27.05 9.14
N LEU A 151 12.25 26.80 8.10
CA LEU A 151 12.07 25.45 7.54
C LEU A 151 13.03 25.24 6.38
N ASN A 152 13.56 24.02 6.26
CA ASN A 152 14.28 23.63 5.05
C ASN A 152 13.32 23.70 3.86
N SER A 153 13.78 24.22 2.73
CA SER A 153 12.96 24.40 1.52
C SER A 153 12.24 23.12 1.10
N SER A 154 12.91 21.96 1.18
CA SER A 154 12.32 20.65 0.89
C SER A 154 11.10 20.32 1.74
N GLN A 155 11.13 20.70 3.03
CA GLN A 155 10.02 20.49 3.96
C GLN A 155 8.88 21.46 3.68
N LEU A 156 9.19 22.70 3.31
CA LEU A 156 8.20 23.71 2.95
C LEU A 156 7.46 23.29 1.68
N VAL A 157 8.20 22.92 0.63
CA VAL A 157 7.64 22.40 -0.63
C VAL A 157 6.75 21.20 -0.36
N LYS A 158 7.24 20.22 0.42
CA LYS A 158 6.45 19.04 0.78
C LYS A 158 5.12 19.42 1.46
N LYS A 159 5.16 20.32 2.44
CA LYS A 159 3.96 20.76 3.17
C LYS A 159 2.97 21.50 2.26
N GLU A 160 3.47 22.38 1.38
CA GLU A 160 2.61 23.15 0.49
C GLU A 160 1.92 22.25 -0.54
N ILE A 161 2.67 21.36 -1.19
CA ILE A 161 2.08 20.41 -2.14
C ILE A 161 1.12 19.44 -1.44
N GLN A 162 1.47 18.97 -0.24
CA GLN A 162 0.58 18.12 0.57
C GLN A 162 -0.74 18.82 0.92
N ARG A 163 -0.69 20.13 1.23
CA ARG A 163 -1.89 20.95 1.47
C ARG A 163 -2.78 20.99 0.22
N LEU A 164 -2.21 21.19 -0.96
CA LEU A 164 -2.96 21.25 -2.22
C LEU A 164 -3.62 19.91 -2.57
N ILE A 165 -2.89 18.80 -2.39
CA ILE A 165 -3.38 17.44 -2.62
C ILE A 165 -4.57 17.13 -1.72
N TYR A 166 -4.48 17.43 -0.42
CA TYR A 166 -5.59 17.19 0.50
C TYR A 166 -6.80 18.07 0.23
N ARG A 167 -6.60 19.31 -0.22
CA ARG A 167 -7.71 20.19 -0.62
C ARG A 167 -8.49 19.60 -1.79
N LYS A 168 -7.80 19.17 -2.85
CA LYS A 168 -8.45 18.51 -4.01
C LYS A 168 -9.19 17.22 -3.59
N LEU A 169 -8.58 16.39 -2.75
CA LEU A 169 -9.23 15.18 -2.23
C LEU A 169 -10.48 15.47 -1.40
N ALA A 170 -10.55 16.62 -0.72
CA ALA A 170 -11.74 17.04 0.00
C ALA A 170 -12.83 17.54 -0.95
N GLU A 171 -12.46 18.29 -1.99
CA GLU A 171 -13.37 18.75 -3.05
C GLU A 171 -14.00 17.56 -3.82
N ASP A 172 -13.19 16.58 -4.25
CA ASP A 172 -13.67 15.40 -4.98
C ASP A 172 -14.65 14.56 -4.15
N LYS A 173 -14.41 14.41 -2.85
CA LYS A 173 -15.35 13.69 -1.96
C LYS A 173 -16.71 14.36 -1.87
N ASN A 174 -16.76 15.69 -1.92
CA ASN A 174 -18.02 16.44 -1.91
C ASN A 174 -18.79 16.32 -3.23
N LEU A 175 -18.11 16.03 -4.34
CA LEU A 175 -18.74 15.81 -5.65
C LEU A 175 -19.33 14.40 -5.81
N THR A 176 -18.90 13.44 -4.98
CA THR A 176 -19.37 12.03 -5.01
C THR A 176 -20.46 11.69 -3.97
N LYS A 177 -20.98 12.68 -3.25
CA LYS A 177 -22.08 12.55 -2.30
C LYS A 177 -23.40 13.00 -2.91
#